data_AF-A0A2P2M8A1-F1
#
_entry.id   AF-A0A2P2M8A1-F1
#
_cell.length_a   1.000
_cell.length_b   1.000
_cell.length_c   1.000
_cell.angle_alpha   90.00
_cell.angle_beta   90.00
_cell.angle_gamma   90.00
#
_symmetry.space_group_name_H-M   'P 1'
#
loop_
_entity.id
_entity.type
_entity.pdbx_description
1 polymer ?
#
loop_
_entity_poly.entity_id
_entity_poly.type
_entity_poly.pdbx_seq_one_letter_code
_entity_poly.pdbx_strand_id
1 'polypeptide(L)'
;MEWTRPTQQGKIPTARAGHAGATVGENWFIVGGGDNKSGVSETAVLNMSTLVWSVVTSVRGRVPVASEGLSLVVSSYNGEDILVSFGGYNGRYSNEINILKPSHKSTLQSKIETPVPDSVSAVHNATNATRDTESEYEVSQEEKIREIVMDNVEPDSLKSRGQESREQLIATLKAEKEELESSLNKEKLQNLQLKQELAEAEIRSSDLYKDLQSIRSQLATEQSRCFKLEVDVAELRQKLQTMETLQRELELLQRQKAASEQALSAKQRQGSGGVWGWLAGAPPGG
;
A
#
# COMPACT_ATOMS: atom_id res chain seq x y z
N MET A 1 -3.65 15.19 -23.99
CA MET A 1 -3.94 14.17 -22.96
C MET A 1 -4.56 14.88 -21.78
N GLU A 2 -5.79 14.56 -21.42
CA GLU A 2 -6.53 15.23 -20.33
C GLU A 2 -7.13 14.19 -19.38
N TRP A 3 -7.07 14.48 -18.09
CA TRP A 3 -7.72 13.67 -17.07
C TRP A 3 -9.18 14.10 -16.93
N THR A 4 -10.09 13.13 -16.96
CA THR A 4 -11.52 13.37 -16.76
C THR A 4 -12.06 12.51 -15.62
N ARG A 5 -13.19 12.94 -15.04
CA ARG A 5 -13.89 12.22 -13.97
C ARG A 5 -15.29 11.86 -14.47
N PRO A 6 -15.46 10.69 -15.11
CA PRO A 6 -16.76 10.34 -15.67
C PRO A 6 -17.73 9.92 -14.56
N THR A 7 -19.02 10.10 -14.82
CA THR A 7 -20.08 9.66 -13.91
C THR A 7 -20.11 8.14 -13.85
N GLN A 8 -20.06 7.61 -12.63
CA GLN A 8 -20.08 6.18 -12.35
C GLN A 8 -21.40 5.79 -11.69
N GLN A 9 -21.81 4.55 -11.90
CA GLN A 9 -23.07 4.01 -11.39
C GLN A 9 -22.85 2.67 -10.68
N GLY A 10 -23.89 2.13 -10.03
CA GLY A 10 -23.84 0.82 -9.40
C GLY A 10 -23.29 0.83 -7.97
N LYS A 11 -22.71 -0.30 -7.53
CA LYS A 11 -22.17 -0.47 -6.18
C LYS A 11 -20.75 0.08 -6.11
N ILE A 12 -20.65 1.40 -5.96
CA ILE A 12 -19.36 2.10 -5.91
C ILE A 12 -18.55 1.58 -4.70
N PRO A 13 -17.32 1.07 -4.91
CA PRO A 13 -16.50 0.54 -3.82
C PRO A 13 -16.09 1.63 -2.83
N THR A 14 -15.83 1.23 -1.60
CA THR A 14 -15.27 2.15 -0.58
C THR A 14 -13.89 2.68 -0.99
N ALA A 15 -13.58 3.91 -0.57
CA ALA A 15 -12.26 4.49 -0.72
C ALA A 15 -11.20 3.58 -0.05
N ARG A 16 -10.13 3.27 -0.79
CA ARG A 16 -9.10 2.33 -0.34
C ARG A 16 -7.73 2.65 -0.92
N ALA A 17 -6.67 2.28 -0.20
CA ALA A 17 -5.27 2.34 -0.65
C ALA A 17 -4.64 0.94 -0.70
N GLY A 18 -3.54 0.79 -1.43
CA GLY A 18 -2.82 -0.49 -1.52
C GLY A 18 -3.61 -1.63 -2.18
N HIS A 19 -4.65 -1.31 -2.97
CA HIS A 19 -5.40 -2.29 -3.73
C HIS A 19 -4.62 -2.73 -4.98
N ALA A 20 -4.95 -3.89 -5.52
CA ALA A 20 -4.45 -4.34 -6.80
C ALA A 20 -5.55 -4.30 -7.86
N GLY A 21 -5.17 -3.97 -9.10
CA GLY A 21 -6.10 -3.84 -10.22
C GLY A 21 -5.66 -4.68 -11.42
N ALA A 22 -6.59 -5.35 -12.09
CA ALA A 22 -6.33 -6.12 -13.31
C ALA A 22 -7.53 -6.07 -14.27
N THR A 23 -7.28 -6.04 -15.58
CA THR A 23 -8.32 -5.93 -16.61
C THR A 23 -8.53 -7.23 -17.35
N VAL A 24 -9.78 -7.70 -17.46
CA VAL A 24 -10.17 -8.84 -18.30
C VAL A 24 -11.31 -8.40 -19.21
N GLY A 25 -11.04 -8.32 -20.52
CA GLY A 25 -11.96 -7.71 -21.48
C GLY A 25 -12.28 -6.26 -21.12
N GLU A 26 -13.57 -5.92 -21.04
CA GLU A 26 -14.04 -4.58 -20.68
C GLU A 26 -14.14 -4.35 -19.16
N ASN A 27 -13.75 -5.33 -18.35
CA ASN A 27 -13.94 -5.30 -16.91
C ASN A 27 -12.62 -5.04 -16.19
N TRP A 28 -12.60 -4.05 -15.30
CA TRP A 28 -11.48 -3.76 -14.42
C TRP A 28 -11.78 -4.24 -13.00
N PHE A 29 -11.05 -5.25 -12.55
CA PHE A 29 -11.17 -5.87 -11.24
C PHE A 29 -10.27 -5.17 -10.24
N ILE A 30 -10.80 -4.91 -9.04
CA ILE A 30 -10.10 -4.31 -7.91
C ILE A 30 -10.18 -5.29 -6.74
N VAL A 31 -9.02 -5.71 -6.22
CA VAL A 31 -8.91 -6.69 -5.13
C VAL A 31 -8.11 -6.10 -3.97
N GLY A 32 -8.60 -6.35 -2.75
CA GLY A 32 -7.93 -5.97 -1.51
C GLY A 32 -7.84 -4.45 -1.31
N GLY A 33 -6.73 -4.04 -0.69
CA GLY A 33 -6.51 -2.69 -0.18
C GLY A 33 -7.07 -2.50 1.23
N GLY A 34 -6.90 -1.29 1.77
CA GLY A 34 -7.33 -0.92 3.12
C GLY A 34 -8.14 0.36 3.12
N ASP A 35 -9.19 0.42 3.95
CA ASP A 35 -10.15 1.54 4.06
C ASP A 35 -9.94 2.40 5.33
N ASN A 36 -8.72 2.40 5.87
CA ASN A 36 -8.33 2.96 7.19
C ASN A 36 -8.94 2.26 8.41
N LYS A 37 -9.77 1.22 8.23
CA LYS A 37 -10.32 0.42 9.34
C LYS A 37 -9.84 -1.02 9.27
N SER A 38 -9.86 -1.60 8.08
CA SER A 38 -9.49 -3.00 7.85
C SER A 38 -9.09 -3.24 6.39
N GLY A 39 -8.49 -4.40 6.14
CA GLY A 39 -8.34 -4.91 4.79
C GLY A 39 -9.71 -5.13 4.14
N VAL A 40 -9.88 -4.68 2.91
CA VAL A 40 -11.15 -4.71 2.22
C VAL A 40 -11.42 -6.11 1.66
N SER A 41 -12.55 -6.68 2.05
CA SER A 41 -12.92 -8.07 1.73
C SER A 41 -13.69 -8.23 0.42
N GLU A 42 -14.14 -7.14 -0.18
CA GLU A 42 -14.85 -7.18 -1.46
C GLU A 42 -13.89 -7.08 -2.65
N THR A 43 -14.11 -7.95 -3.64
CA THR A 43 -13.57 -7.78 -4.98
C THR A 43 -14.58 -7.01 -5.81
N ALA A 44 -14.24 -5.78 -6.18
CA ALA A 44 -15.08 -4.92 -7.01
C ALA A 44 -14.70 -5.07 -8.48
N VAL A 45 -15.65 -4.81 -9.38
CA VAL A 45 -15.40 -4.74 -10.82
C VAL A 45 -16.11 -3.54 -11.43
N LEU A 46 -15.40 -2.79 -12.25
CA LEU A 46 -15.93 -1.73 -13.10
C LEU A 46 -16.04 -2.25 -14.53
N ASN A 47 -17.25 -2.27 -15.08
CA ASN A 47 -17.38 -2.39 -16.52
C ASN A 47 -17.01 -1.03 -17.14
N MET A 48 -15.89 -0.98 -17.87
CA MET A 48 -15.32 0.26 -18.39
C MET A 48 -16.13 0.85 -19.55
N SER A 49 -16.91 0.04 -20.27
CA SER A 49 -17.77 0.49 -21.37
C SER A 49 -19.04 1.21 -20.87
N THR A 50 -19.57 0.78 -19.73
CA THR A 50 -20.81 1.32 -19.13
C THR A 50 -20.56 2.20 -17.90
N LEU A 51 -19.35 2.13 -17.33
CA LEU A 51 -18.96 2.78 -16.08
C LEU A 51 -19.83 2.38 -14.87
N VAL A 52 -20.29 1.12 -14.86
CA VAL A 52 -21.09 0.53 -13.78
C VAL A 52 -20.20 -0.35 -12.89
N TRP A 53 -20.22 -0.07 -11.58
CA TRP A 53 -19.58 -0.88 -10.55
C TRP A 53 -20.48 -2.01 -10.06
N SER A 54 -19.86 -3.16 -9.82
CA SER A 54 -20.49 -4.28 -9.12
C SER A 54 -19.49 -4.99 -8.21
N VAL A 55 -20.00 -5.82 -7.30
CA VAL A 55 -19.19 -6.66 -6.41
C VAL A 55 -19.24 -8.09 -6.93
N VAL A 56 -18.07 -8.64 -7.26
CA VAL A 56 -17.94 -9.98 -7.82
C VAL A 56 -18.05 -11.03 -6.73
N THR A 57 -17.33 -10.82 -5.63
CA THR A 57 -17.30 -11.72 -4.49
C THR A 57 -16.87 -10.96 -3.24
N SER A 58 -17.18 -11.51 -2.08
CA SER A 58 -16.69 -11.04 -0.79
C SER A 58 -16.20 -12.22 0.01
N VAL A 59 -15.02 -12.06 0.60
CA VAL A 59 -14.48 -13.02 1.57
C VAL A 59 -14.89 -12.64 2.99
N ARG A 60 -14.71 -13.57 3.94
CA ARG A 60 -14.94 -13.32 5.37
C ARG A 60 -13.68 -13.65 6.16
N GLY A 61 -13.44 -12.88 7.21
CA GLY A 61 -12.30 -13.06 8.10
C GLY A 61 -11.01 -12.46 7.56
N ARG A 62 -9.90 -12.75 8.26
CA ARG A 62 -8.57 -12.25 7.91
C ARG A 62 -7.93 -13.17 6.87
N VAL A 63 -8.19 -12.92 5.60
CA VAL A 63 -7.64 -13.71 4.48
C VAL A 63 -6.69 -12.89 3.61
N PRO A 64 -5.74 -13.53 2.89
CA PRO A 64 -4.73 -12.82 2.10
C PRO A 64 -5.31 -11.85 1.05
N VAL A 65 -6.43 -12.19 0.41
CA VAL A 65 -7.04 -11.32 -0.61
C VAL A 65 -7.67 -10.05 -0.03
N ALA A 66 -7.89 -10.01 1.29
CA ALA A 66 -8.30 -8.82 2.04
C ALA A 66 -7.09 -8.16 2.71
N SER A 67 -6.06 -7.86 1.90
CA SER A 67 -4.80 -7.27 2.36
C SER A 67 -4.41 -6.04 1.53
N GLU A 68 -3.60 -5.19 2.13
CA GLU A 68 -2.94 -4.08 1.44
C GLU A 68 -1.66 -4.57 0.75
N GLY A 69 -1.33 -4.01 -0.42
CA GLY A 69 -0.07 -4.26 -1.12
C GLY A 69 0.05 -5.64 -1.75
N LEU A 70 -1.08 -6.32 -2.02
CA LEU A 70 -1.06 -7.55 -2.81
C LEU A 70 -0.79 -7.25 -4.29
N SER A 71 -0.27 -8.24 -5.01
CA SER A 71 -0.15 -8.21 -6.47
C SER A 71 -1.31 -8.98 -7.11
N LEU A 72 -1.79 -8.52 -8.26
CA LEU A 72 -2.84 -9.18 -9.03
C LEU A 72 -2.43 -9.22 -10.51
N VAL A 73 -2.46 -10.40 -11.11
CA VAL A 73 -2.12 -10.62 -12.51
C VAL A 73 -3.22 -11.42 -13.21
N VAL A 74 -3.39 -11.17 -14.51
CA VAL A 74 -4.24 -11.99 -15.37
C VAL A 74 -3.39 -13.11 -15.95
N SER A 75 -3.90 -14.33 -15.95
CA SER A 75 -3.32 -15.48 -16.63
C SER A 75 -4.41 -16.23 -17.39
N SER A 76 -4.02 -17.09 -18.34
CA SER A 76 -4.95 -17.99 -19.02
C SER A 76 -4.64 -19.43 -18.63
N TYR A 77 -5.66 -20.16 -18.21
CA TYR A 77 -5.54 -21.58 -17.86
C TYR A 77 -6.71 -22.36 -18.46
N ASN A 78 -6.40 -23.41 -19.23
CA ASN A 78 -7.39 -24.20 -19.97
C ASN A 78 -8.32 -23.35 -20.87
N GLY A 79 -7.79 -22.27 -21.45
CA GLY A 79 -8.57 -21.36 -22.32
C GLY A 79 -9.51 -20.41 -21.58
N GLU A 80 -9.45 -20.37 -20.25
CA GLU A 80 -10.21 -19.44 -19.41
C GLU A 80 -9.27 -18.39 -18.82
N ASP A 81 -9.71 -17.13 -18.82
CA ASP A 81 -9.00 -16.06 -18.10
C ASP A 81 -9.19 -16.24 -16.60
N ILE A 82 -8.08 -16.19 -15.87
CA ILE A 82 -8.03 -16.29 -14.41
C ILE A 82 -7.26 -15.11 -13.83
N LEU A 83 -7.66 -14.69 -12.64
CA LEU A 83 -6.96 -13.70 -11.85
C LEU A 83 -6.15 -14.42 -10.77
N VAL A 84 -4.86 -14.14 -10.69
CA VAL A 84 -3.95 -14.73 -9.71
C VAL A 84 -3.43 -13.62 -8.81
N SER A 85 -3.58 -13.78 -7.50
CA SER A 85 -3.05 -12.84 -6.51
C SER A 85 -2.01 -13.48 -5.62
N PHE A 86 -1.01 -12.69 -5.22
CA PHE A 86 0.08 -13.09 -4.32
C PHE A 86 0.48 -11.92 -3.42
N GLY A 87 0.96 -12.22 -2.22
CA GLY A 87 1.52 -11.23 -1.31
C GLY A 87 0.46 -10.53 -0.46
N GLY A 88 0.82 -9.31 -0.03
CA GLY A 88 -0.02 -8.45 0.78
C GLY A 88 0.23 -8.54 2.29
N TYR A 89 -0.31 -7.56 3.00
CA TYR A 89 -0.21 -7.39 4.44
C TYR A 89 -1.57 -7.04 5.06
N ASN A 90 -1.98 -7.83 6.05
CA ASN A 90 -3.16 -7.57 6.90
C ASN A 90 -2.84 -7.77 8.39
N GLY A 91 -1.66 -7.32 8.80
CA GLY A 91 -1.04 -7.61 10.10
C GLY A 91 -0.07 -8.79 10.07
N ARG A 92 -0.06 -9.55 8.98
CA ARG A 92 0.93 -10.60 8.64
C ARG A 92 1.17 -10.58 7.15
N TYR A 93 2.42 -10.81 6.73
CA TYR A 93 2.73 -11.04 5.33
C TYR A 93 2.14 -12.37 4.87
N SER A 94 1.63 -12.41 3.65
CA SER A 94 1.15 -13.65 3.03
C SER A 94 2.04 -14.07 1.87
N ASN A 95 2.34 -15.37 1.81
CA ASN A 95 2.95 -16.05 0.67
C ASN A 95 1.93 -16.99 -0.02
N GLU A 96 0.65 -16.86 0.29
CA GLU A 96 -0.42 -17.69 -0.29
C GLU A 96 -0.80 -17.16 -1.68
N ILE A 97 -1.04 -18.08 -2.60
CA ILE A 97 -1.54 -17.77 -3.95
C ILE A 97 -3.06 -17.99 -3.96
N ASN A 98 -3.81 -17.00 -4.41
CA ASN A 98 -5.26 -17.11 -4.56
C ASN A 98 -5.65 -16.92 -6.03
N ILE A 99 -6.62 -17.69 -6.49
CA ILE A 99 -7.08 -17.69 -7.88
C ILE A 99 -8.57 -17.37 -7.91
N LEU A 100 -8.95 -16.40 -8.74
CA LEU A 100 -10.34 -16.07 -9.03
C LEU A 100 -10.62 -16.33 -10.51
N LYS A 101 -11.63 -17.15 -10.80
CA LYS A 101 -12.17 -17.33 -12.15
C LYS A 101 -13.30 -16.33 -12.38
N PRO A 102 -13.09 -15.21 -13.11
CA PRO A 102 -14.20 -14.35 -13.51
C PRO A 102 -15.14 -15.16 -14.41
N SER A 103 -16.40 -15.31 -14.01
CA SER A 103 -17.43 -16.06 -14.74
C SER A 103 -17.83 -15.45 -16.10
N HIS A 104 -17.11 -14.43 -16.57
CA HIS A 104 -17.29 -13.81 -17.86
C HIS A 104 -16.35 -14.46 -18.87
N LYS A 105 -16.90 -15.38 -19.68
CA LYS A 105 -16.20 -15.85 -20.89
C LYS A 105 -15.90 -14.63 -21.76
N SER A 106 -14.62 -14.38 -22.03
CA SER A 106 -14.19 -13.40 -23.02
C SER A 106 -14.87 -13.74 -24.34
N THR A 107 -15.78 -12.88 -24.81
CA THR A 107 -16.42 -13.04 -26.12
C THR A 107 -15.49 -12.48 -27.20
N LEU A 108 -14.24 -12.93 -27.25
CA LEU A 108 -13.42 -12.77 -28.45
C LEU A 108 -13.63 -14.01 -29.31
N GLN A 109 -14.77 -14.03 -30.00
CA GLN A 109 -14.98 -14.96 -31.11
C GLN A 109 -13.97 -14.61 -32.21
N SER A 110 -13.02 -15.51 -32.46
CA SER A 110 -12.30 -15.56 -33.73
C SER A 110 -13.31 -15.85 -34.83
N LYS A 111 -13.74 -14.78 -35.51
CA LYS A 111 -14.66 -14.85 -36.64
C LYS A 111 -13.96 -15.48 -37.85
N ILE A 112 -14.14 -16.79 -38.04
CA ILE A 112 -14.36 -17.40 -39.37
C ILE A 112 -15.38 -18.53 -39.19
N GLU A 113 -16.64 -18.22 -39.50
CA GLU A 113 -17.67 -19.21 -39.79
C GLU A 113 -17.55 -19.68 -41.24
N THR A 114 -17.85 -20.96 -41.51
CA THR A 114 -19.07 -21.36 -42.24
C THR A 114 -19.26 -22.90 -42.21
N PRO A 115 -20.49 -23.40 -42.41
CA PRO A 115 -21.04 -24.55 -41.69
C PRO A 115 -21.39 -25.74 -42.60
N VAL A 116 -21.82 -26.86 -42.00
CA VAL A 116 -23.11 -27.56 -42.26
C VAL A 116 -23.11 -28.92 -41.50
N PRO A 117 -24.27 -29.39 -41.01
CA PRO A 117 -24.41 -30.43 -39.98
C PRO A 117 -24.78 -31.80 -40.58
N ASP A 118 -24.74 -32.86 -39.77
CA ASP A 118 -25.81 -33.86 -39.77
C ASP A 118 -25.71 -34.94 -38.68
N SER A 119 -26.90 -35.31 -38.21
CA SER A 119 -27.33 -36.65 -37.80
C SER A 119 -27.01 -37.22 -36.41
N VAL A 120 -28.00 -37.01 -35.52
CA VAL A 120 -28.78 -38.01 -34.75
C VAL A 120 -28.27 -39.46 -34.72
N SER A 121 -28.18 -40.05 -33.50
CA SER A 121 -28.68 -41.40 -33.10
C SER A 121 -28.21 -41.70 -31.66
N ALA A 122 -29.08 -41.68 -30.66
CA ALA A 122 -29.87 -42.82 -30.17
C ALA A 122 -29.05 -43.92 -29.45
N VAL A 123 -29.06 -43.82 -28.11
CA VAL A 123 -29.29 -44.87 -27.08
C VAL A 123 -29.01 -46.32 -27.48
N HIS A 124 -28.14 -47.03 -26.74
CA HIS A 124 -28.44 -48.34 -26.13
C HIS A 124 -27.63 -48.58 -24.85
N ASN A 125 -28.34 -49.17 -23.88
CA ASN A 125 -27.97 -49.46 -22.49
C ASN A 125 -27.04 -50.67 -22.32
N ALA A 126 -26.59 -50.81 -21.06
CA ALA A 126 -26.25 -52.02 -20.33
C ALA A 126 -24.77 -52.43 -20.38
N THR A 127 -24.09 -52.84 -19.30
CA THR A 127 -24.40 -53.07 -17.89
C THR A 127 -23.06 -53.51 -17.22
N ASN A 128 -22.94 -53.32 -15.90
CA ASN A 128 -21.90 -53.83 -14.98
C ASN A 128 -20.51 -53.14 -15.01
N ALA A 129 -19.81 -52.91 -13.90
CA ALA A 129 -20.09 -52.98 -12.47
C ALA A 129 -18.83 -52.45 -11.74
N THR A 130 -19.02 -51.92 -10.52
CA THR A 130 -18.03 -51.80 -9.42
C THR A 130 -16.85 -50.83 -9.63
N ARG A 131 -16.76 -49.67 -8.95
CA ARG A 131 -16.39 -49.47 -7.51
C ARG A 131 -15.09 -50.23 -7.18
N ASP A 132 -14.00 -49.63 -6.72
CA ASP A 132 -13.80 -48.64 -5.65
C ASP A 132 -12.41 -47.98 -5.83
N THR A 133 -12.27 -46.67 -5.65
CA THR A 133 -12.07 -45.93 -4.38
C THR A 133 -10.65 -46.09 -3.85
N GLU A 134 -9.92 -44.98 -3.98
CA GLU A 134 -8.51 -44.79 -3.67
C GLU A 134 -8.23 -44.92 -2.18
N SER A 135 -7.03 -45.44 -1.91
CA SER A 135 -6.50 -45.83 -0.61
C SER A 135 -6.22 -44.65 0.32
N GLU A 136 -6.76 -44.74 1.53
CA GLU A 136 -6.26 -44.03 2.70
C GLU A 136 -4.96 -44.69 3.21
N TYR A 137 -4.01 -43.85 3.61
CA TYR A 137 -2.81 -44.22 4.33
C TYR A 137 -3.13 -44.45 5.80
N GLU A 138 -2.89 -45.66 6.32
CA GLU A 138 -2.68 -45.84 7.75
C GLU A 138 -1.58 -46.89 7.99
N VAL A 139 -0.49 -46.43 8.60
CA VAL A 139 0.64 -47.25 9.06
C VAL A 139 0.33 -47.72 10.46
N SER A 140 0.29 -49.03 10.70
CA SER A 140 0.53 -49.63 12.02
C SER A 140 0.65 -51.15 12.02
N GLN A 141 1.67 -51.61 12.77
CA GLN A 141 1.88 -52.93 13.39
C GLN A 141 2.63 -54.04 12.61
N GLU A 142 3.93 -54.08 12.87
CA GLU A 142 4.68 -55.15 13.56
C GLU A 142 4.29 -56.64 13.42
N GLU A 143 5.36 -57.41 13.16
CA GLU A 143 5.63 -58.80 13.57
C GLU A 143 4.74 -59.95 13.08
N LYS A 144 5.24 -60.68 12.07
CA LYS A 144 5.39 -62.14 12.19
C LYS A 144 6.33 -62.74 11.15
N ILE A 145 7.48 -63.22 11.61
CA ILE A 145 8.39 -64.07 10.83
C ILE A 145 7.65 -65.37 10.50
N ARG A 146 7.51 -65.69 9.22
CA ARG A 146 7.19 -67.04 8.75
C ARG A 146 8.33 -67.54 7.88
N GLU A 147 8.98 -68.56 8.41
CA GLU A 147 9.95 -69.48 7.83
C GLU A 147 9.54 -69.91 6.41
N ILE A 148 10.37 -69.57 5.42
CA ILE A 148 10.22 -70.07 4.05
C ILE A 148 11.20 -71.24 3.90
N VAL A 149 10.60 -72.43 3.72
CA VAL A 149 11.25 -73.68 3.36
C VAL A 149 12.11 -73.47 2.10
N MET A 150 13.39 -73.80 2.20
CA MET A 150 14.30 -73.84 1.06
C MET A 150 14.05 -75.13 0.27
N ASP A 151 13.39 -75.01 -0.89
CA ASP A 151 13.57 -75.99 -1.95
C ASP A 151 14.79 -75.61 -2.78
N ASN A 152 15.68 -76.59 -2.87
CA ASN A 152 17.03 -76.53 -3.37
C ASN A 152 17.01 -76.73 -4.90
N VAL A 153 17.28 -75.67 -5.67
CA VAL A 153 17.66 -75.80 -7.09
C VAL A 153 18.84 -74.87 -7.37
N GLU A 154 19.99 -75.47 -7.61
CA GLU A 154 21.24 -74.83 -8.01
C GLU A 154 21.46 -75.06 -9.54
N PRO A 155 22.43 -74.39 -10.20
CA PRO A 155 22.30 -73.03 -10.74
C PRO A 155 22.53 -73.02 -12.27
N ASP A 156 22.72 -71.81 -12.84
CA ASP A 156 23.31 -71.53 -14.16
C ASP A 156 22.36 -71.09 -15.30
N SER A 157 22.16 -69.77 -15.36
CA SER A 157 22.26 -68.95 -16.59
C SER A 157 21.72 -67.50 -16.42
N LEU A 158 21.22 -67.12 -15.23
CA LEU A 158 20.62 -65.79 -15.00
C LEU A 158 21.46 -64.80 -14.18
N LYS A 159 22.70 -65.15 -13.77
CA LYS A 159 23.50 -64.32 -12.87
C LYS A 159 24.01 -63.01 -13.50
N SER A 160 24.24 -62.92 -14.81
CA SER A 160 24.81 -61.70 -15.42
C SER A 160 23.82 -60.53 -15.47
N ARG A 161 22.56 -60.78 -15.82
CA ARG A 161 21.55 -59.73 -16.06
C ARG A 161 21.07 -59.06 -14.76
N GLY A 162 20.96 -59.82 -13.67
CA GLY A 162 20.61 -59.27 -12.35
C GLY A 162 21.76 -58.47 -11.72
N GLN A 163 23.00 -58.86 -12.00
CA GLN A 163 24.18 -58.22 -11.43
C GLN A 163 24.51 -56.89 -12.12
N GLU A 164 24.38 -56.82 -13.46
CA GLU A 164 24.45 -55.56 -14.22
C GLU A 164 23.39 -54.55 -13.73
N SER A 165 22.14 -54.97 -13.52
CA SER A 165 21.07 -54.08 -13.06
C SER A 165 21.31 -53.51 -11.66
N ARG A 166 21.97 -54.29 -10.78
CA ARG A 166 22.29 -53.87 -9.40
C ARG A 166 23.49 -52.93 -9.39
N GLU A 167 24.48 -53.15 -10.24
CA GLU A 167 25.62 -52.25 -10.44
C GLU A 167 25.17 -50.91 -11.03
N GLN A 168 24.24 -50.92 -11.96
CA GLN A 168 23.64 -49.71 -12.54
C GLN A 168 22.89 -48.90 -11.48
N LEU A 169 22.08 -49.55 -10.62
CA LEU A 169 21.38 -48.89 -9.52
C LEU A 169 22.36 -48.26 -8.51
N ILE A 170 23.45 -48.95 -8.18
CA ILE A 170 24.50 -48.44 -7.29
C ILE A 170 25.21 -47.23 -7.91
N ALA A 171 25.45 -47.25 -9.23
CA ALA A 171 26.05 -46.12 -9.94
C ALA A 171 25.12 -44.89 -9.92
N THR A 172 23.82 -45.08 -10.17
CA THR A 172 22.82 -44.01 -10.09
C THR A 172 22.75 -43.42 -8.67
N LEU A 173 22.66 -44.26 -7.65
CA LEU A 173 22.61 -43.81 -6.25
C LEU A 173 23.89 -43.07 -5.82
N LYS A 174 25.06 -43.45 -6.35
CA LYS A 174 26.31 -42.72 -6.10
C LYS A 174 26.32 -41.34 -6.74
N ALA A 175 25.81 -41.23 -7.98
CA ALA A 175 25.70 -39.95 -8.68
C ALA A 175 24.72 -39.01 -7.96
N GLU A 176 23.55 -39.51 -7.56
CA GLU A 176 22.57 -38.73 -6.78
C GLU A 176 23.14 -38.31 -5.43
N LYS A 177 23.89 -39.18 -4.75
CA LYS A 177 24.57 -38.83 -3.49
C LYS A 177 25.57 -37.69 -3.69
N GLU A 178 26.38 -37.74 -4.74
CA GLU A 178 27.36 -36.68 -5.04
C GLU A 178 26.67 -35.35 -5.40
N GLU A 179 25.57 -35.41 -6.15
CA GLU A 179 24.75 -34.23 -6.46
C GLU A 179 24.13 -33.61 -5.20
N LEU A 180 23.58 -34.43 -4.31
CA LEU A 180 23.02 -33.99 -3.02
C LEU A 180 24.10 -33.39 -2.12
N GLU A 181 25.30 -33.98 -2.05
CA GLU A 181 26.43 -33.44 -1.29
C GLU A 181 26.88 -32.09 -1.84
N SER A 182 26.91 -31.92 -3.18
CA SER A 182 27.23 -30.64 -3.80
C SER A 182 26.18 -29.56 -3.49
N SER A 183 24.89 -29.92 -3.53
CA SER A 183 23.77 -29.04 -3.20
C SER A 183 23.80 -28.61 -1.74
N LEU A 184 24.05 -29.56 -0.83
CA LEU A 184 24.21 -29.29 0.60
C LEU A 184 25.35 -28.30 0.88
N ASN A 185 26.48 -28.43 0.19
CA ASN A 185 27.62 -27.52 0.37
C ASN A 185 27.32 -26.11 -0.15
N LYS A 186 26.61 -26.00 -1.28
CA LYS A 186 26.14 -24.71 -1.80
C LYS A 186 25.18 -24.03 -0.83
N GLU A 187 24.24 -24.78 -0.27
CA GLU A 187 23.26 -24.26 0.67
C GLU A 187 23.90 -23.85 2.01
N LYS A 188 24.90 -24.60 2.49
CA LYS A 188 25.72 -24.18 3.64
C LYS A 188 26.44 -22.86 3.39
N LEU A 189 27.02 -22.66 2.21
CA LEU A 189 27.69 -21.41 1.84
C LEU A 189 26.70 -20.24 1.81
N GLN A 190 25.53 -20.44 1.21
CA GLN A 190 24.46 -19.44 1.21
C GLN A 190 23.98 -19.11 2.63
N ASN A 191 23.85 -20.12 3.50
CA ASN A 191 23.46 -19.91 4.89
C ASN A 191 24.48 -19.06 5.66
N LEU A 192 25.78 -19.26 5.40
CA LEU A 192 26.84 -18.43 5.98
C LEU A 192 26.77 -16.99 5.48
N GLN A 193 26.55 -16.80 4.17
CA GLN A 193 26.42 -15.46 3.59
C GLN A 193 25.21 -14.72 4.18
N LEU A 194 24.05 -15.38 4.26
CA LEU A 194 22.84 -14.79 4.86
C LEU A 194 23.04 -14.44 6.33
N LYS A 195 23.78 -15.25 7.10
CA LYS A 195 24.13 -14.94 8.49
C LYS A 195 25.01 -13.70 8.60
N GLN A 196 25.95 -13.51 7.68
CA GLN A 196 26.76 -12.30 7.64
C GLN A 196 25.93 -11.07 7.30
N GLU A 197 25.10 -11.15 6.25
CA GLU A 197 24.21 -10.05 5.85
C GLU A 197 23.22 -9.67 6.96
N LEU A 198 22.73 -10.67 7.72
CA LEU A 198 21.89 -10.46 8.89
C LEU A 198 22.64 -9.68 9.97
N ALA A 199 23.86 -10.08 10.32
CA ALA A 199 24.68 -9.40 11.33
C ALA A 199 25.00 -7.95 10.90
N GLU A 200 25.31 -7.72 9.63
CA GLU A 200 25.53 -6.38 9.09
C GLU A 200 24.25 -5.53 9.13
N ALA A 201 23.09 -6.12 8.87
CA ALA A 201 21.79 -5.44 8.97
C ALA A 201 21.44 -5.09 10.42
N GLU A 202 21.74 -5.96 11.38
CA GLU A 202 21.54 -5.70 12.81
C GLU A 202 22.40 -4.53 13.30
N ILE A 203 23.67 -4.47 12.89
CA ILE A 203 24.57 -3.34 13.21
C ILE A 203 24.01 -2.04 12.61
N ARG A 204 23.64 -2.05 11.32
CA ARG A 204 23.03 -0.88 10.66
C ARG A 204 21.76 -0.42 11.36
N SER A 205 20.91 -1.34 11.80
CA SER A 205 19.69 -1.01 12.54
C SER A 205 19.99 -0.36 13.89
N SER A 206 21.01 -0.83 14.60
CA SER A 206 21.46 -0.26 15.87
C SER A 206 21.97 1.18 15.70
N ASP A 207 22.75 1.44 14.65
CA ASP A 207 23.29 2.77 14.39
C ASP A 207 22.19 3.77 13.97
N LEU A 208 21.26 3.35 13.11
CA LEU A 208 20.09 4.17 12.78
C LEU A 208 19.24 4.51 14.01
N TYR A 209 19.13 3.59 14.97
CA TYR A 209 18.40 3.86 16.21
C TYR A 209 19.10 4.93 17.08
N LYS A 210 20.44 4.91 17.15
CA LYS A 210 21.21 5.95 17.85
C LYS A 210 21.06 7.31 17.18
N ASP A 211 21.11 7.36 15.85
CA ASP A 211 20.93 8.58 15.08
C ASP A 211 19.52 9.17 15.27
N LEU A 212 18.50 8.31 15.24
CA LEU A 212 17.12 8.72 15.51
C LEU A 212 16.99 9.34 16.91
N GLN A 213 17.62 8.72 17.92
CA GLN A 213 17.61 9.26 19.28
C GLN A 213 18.35 10.61 19.37
N SER A 214 19.45 10.79 18.63
CA SER A 214 20.17 12.06 18.52
C SER A 214 19.33 13.14 17.86
N ILE A 215 18.63 12.82 16.76
CA ILE A 215 17.74 13.77 16.07
C ILE A 215 16.57 14.16 16.97
N ARG A 216 16.01 13.22 17.74
CA ARG A 216 14.94 13.52 18.72
C ARG A 216 15.41 14.49 19.82
N SER A 217 16.63 14.34 20.32
CA SER A 217 17.16 15.27 21.32
C SER A 217 17.38 16.66 20.73
N GLN A 218 17.93 16.75 19.51
CA GLN A 218 18.08 18.01 18.79
C GLN A 218 16.73 18.68 18.51
N LEU A 219 15.73 17.91 18.10
CA LEU A 219 14.37 18.43 17.88
C LEU A 219 13.79 19.04 19.16
N ALA A 220 13.96 18.40 20.32
CA ALA A 220 13.50 18.94 21.59
C ALA A 220 14.20 20.27 21.96
N THR A 221 15.50 20.38 21.66
CA THR A 221 16.24 21.64 21.88
C THR A 221 15.76 22.76 20.97
N GLU A 222 15.51 22.47 19.70
CA GLU A 222 15.01 23.47 18.74
C GLU A 222 13.55 23.85 19.01
N GLN A 223 12.71 22.91 19.48
CA GLN A 223 11.36 23.22 19.94
C GLN A 223 11.38 24.19 21.13
N SER A 224 12.28 23.98 22.09
CA SER A 224 12.45 24.88 23.24
C SER A 224 12.94 26.27 22.81
N ARG A 225 13.86 26.32 21.84
CA ARG A 225 14.37 27.56 21.24
C ARG A 225 13.27 28.32 20.49
N CYS A 226 12.46 27.61 19.71
CA CYS A 226 11.34 28.18 18.96
C CYS A 226 10.32 28.79 19.91
N PHE A 227 9.94 28.06 20.97
CA PHE A 227 9.04 28.57 22.00
C PHE A 227 9.58 29.84 22.66
N LYS A 228 10.89 29.88 22.97
CA LYS A 228 11.50 31.09 23.55
C LYS A 228 11.42 32.29 22.61
N LEU A 229 11.68 32.08 21.31
CA LEU A 229 11.55 33.13 20.29
C LEU A 229 10.10 33.58 20.11
N GLU A 230 9.12 32.68 20.20
CA GLU A 230 7.70 33.05 20.15
C GLU A 230 7.30 33.98 21.30
N VAL A 231 7.78 33.69 22.52
CA VAL A 231 7.58 34.55 23.69
C VAL A 231 8.21 35.93 23.47
N ASP A 232 9.47 35.98 23.01
CA ASP A 232 10.16 37.25 22.79
C ASP A 232 9.47 38.09 21.68
N VAL A 233 8.95 37.44 20.64
CA VAL A 233 8.15 38.10 19.59
C VAL A 233 6.84 38.65 20.17
N ALA A 234 6.17 37.93 21.06
CA ALA A 234 4.96 38.42 21.72
C ALA A 234 5.24 39.64 22.60
N GLU A 235 6.32 39.64 23.38
CA GLU A 235 6.75 40.78 24.18
C GLU A 235 7.06 42.01 23.31
N LEU A 236 7.77 41.83 22.20
CA LEU A 236 8.07 42.92 21.26
C LEU A 236 6.80 43.49 20.63
N ARG A 237 5.83 42.64 20.27
CA ARG A 237 4.54 43.09 19.77
C ARG A 237 3.77 43.91 20.81
N GLN A 238 3.81 43.51 22.08
CA GLN A 238 3.19 44.27 23.16
C GLN A 238 3.86 45.64 23.33
N LYS A 239 5.19 45.70 23.33
CA LYS A 239 5.95 46.96 23.41
C LYS A 239 5.67 47.89 22.22
N LEU A 240 5.48 47.33 21.04
CA LEU A 240 5.12 48.11 19.86
C LEU A 240 3.74 48.77 20.04
N GLN A 241 2.75 48.01 20.52
CA GLN A 241 1.41 48.54 20.80
C GLN A 241 1.41 49.66 21.83
N THR A 242 2.20 49.55 22.90
CA THR A 242 2.29 50.61 23.92
C THR A 242 3.02 51.86 23.40
N MET A 243 4.02 51.67 22.54
CA MET A 243 4.68 52.80 21.88
C MET A 243 3.72 53.55 20.96
N GLU A 244 2.90 52.85 20.18
CA GLU A 244 1.88 53.45 19.33
C GLU A 244 0.82 54.24 20.13
N THR A 245 0.42 53.76 21.31
CA THR A 245 -0.50 54.50 22.18
C THR A 245 0.13 55.78 22.72
N LEU A 246 1.38 55.70 23.18
CA LEU A 246 2.12 56.87 23.67
C LEU A 246 2.33 57.92 22.56
N GLN A 247 2.60 57.47 21.33
CA GLN A 247 2.73 58.35 20.18
C GLN A 247 1.41 59.11 19.90
N ARG A 248 0.27 58.42 19.94
CA ARG A 248 -1.05 59.05 19.79
C ARG A 248 -1.34 60.08 20.89
N GLU A 249 -1.01 59.77 22.14
CA GLU A 249 -1.16 60.70 23.27
C GLU A 249 -0.25 61.94 23.11
N LEU A 250 1.00 61.73 22.71
CA LEU A 250 1.95 62.82 22.47
C LEU A 250 1.47 63.75 21.36
N GLU A 251 0.96 63.22 20.25
CA GLU A 251 0.35 64.03 19.19
C GLU A 251 -0.84 64.84 19.70
N LEU A 252 -1.69 64.25 20.56
CA LEU A 252 -2.84 64.93 21.14
C LEU A 252 -2.39 66.08 22.05
N LEU A 253 -1.40 65.85 22.91
CA LEU A 253 -0.81 66.88 23.77
C LEU A 253 -0.16 68.00 22.95
N GLN A 254 0.54 67.68 21.86
CA GLN A 254 1.10 68.68 20.95
C GLN A 254 0.00 69.55 20.32
N ARG A 255 -1.11 68.95 19.86
CA ARG A 255 -2.27 69.68 19.33
C ARG A 255 -2.90 70.58 20.39
N GLN A 256 -3.09 70.09 21.62
CA GLN A 256 -3.63 70.89 22.73
C GLN A 256 -2.72 72.07 23.09
N LYS A 257 -1.40 71.85 23.14
CA LYS A 257 -0.41 72.90 23.40
C LYS A 257 -0.48 73.98 22.31
N ALA A 258 -0.47 73.61 21.04
CA ALA A 258 -0.57 74.56 19.94
C ALA A 258 -1.86 75.40 19.98
N ALA A 259 -3.00 74.77 20.30
CA ALA A 259 -4.28 75.47 20.46
C ALA A 259 -4.26 76.46 21.64
N SER A 260 -3.67 76.07 22.78
CA SER A 260 -3.52 76.93 23.96
C SER A 260 -2.62 78.14 23.68
N GLU A 261 -1.48 77.93 23.00
CA GLU A 261 -0.57 79.01 22.60
C GLU A 261 -1.24 79.99 21.63
N GLN A 262 -2.01 79.49 20.66
CA GLN A 262 -2.81 80.33 19.76
C GLN A 262 -3.88 81.13 20.50
N ALA A 263 -4.59 80.51 21.45
CA ALA A 263 -5.60 81.19 22.26
C ALA A 263 -4.99 82.30 23.14
N LEU A 264 -3.83 82.05 23.74
CA LEU A 264 -3.07 83.04 24.49
C LEU A 264 -2.63 84.21 23.60
N SER A 265 -2.08 83.93 22.41
CA SER A 265 -1.69 84.96 21.44
C SER A 265 -2.89 85.80 20.97
N ALA A 266 -4.02 85.17 20.68
CA ALA A 266 -5.25 85.86 20.30
C ALA A 266 -5.79 86.75 21.43
N LYS A 267 -5.76 86.28 22.68
CA LYS A 267 -6.18 87.06 23.85
C LYS A 267 -5.25 88.25 24.11
N GLN A 268 -3.95 88.09 23.86
CA GLN A 268 -2.97 89.18 23.96
C GLN A 268 -3.18 90.23 22.85
N ARG A 269 -3.53 89.82 21.63
CA ARG A 269 -3.92 90.73 20.53
C ARG A 269 -5.22 91.49 20.81
N GLN A 270 -6.23 90.86 21.43
CA GLN A 270 -7.46 91.54 21.83
C GLN A 270 -7.24 92.50 23.01
N GLY A 271 -6.35 92.16 23.96
CA GLY A 271 -5.95 93.05 25.06
C GLY A 271 -5.15 94.28 24.60
N SER A 272 -4.43 94.19 23.47
CA SER A 272 -3.69 95.32 22.89
C SER A 272 -4.46 96.11 21.81
N GLY A 273 -5.66 95.66 21.41
CA GLY A 273 -6.45 96.25 20.33
C GLY A 273 -7.48 97.30 20.76
N GLY A 274 -7.57 97.62 22.06
CA GLY A 274 -8.59 98.51 22.64
C GLY A 274 -8.25 100.01 22.64
N VAL A 275 -7.11 100.42 22.08
CA VAL A 275 -6.68 101.83 22.01
C VAL A 275 -6.20 102.07 20.58
N TRP A 276 -6.54 103.21 19.96
CA TRP A 276 -6.24 103.64 18.57
C TRP A 276 -7.38 103.55 17.53
N GLY A 277 -8.64 103.51 17.94
CA GLY A 277 -9.80 103.45 17.05
C GLY A 277 -10.58 104.75 16.80
N TRP A 278 -10.08 105.94 17.15
CA TRP A 278 -10.77 107.21 16.82
C TRP A 278 -9.73 108.32 16.70
N LEU A 279 -9.51 108.87 15.48
CA LEU A 279 -9.01 110.21 15.14
C LEU A 279 -8.41 110.19 13.72
N ALA A 280 -9.25 110.12 12.69
CA ALA A 280 -8.96 110.69 11.37
C ALA A 280 -10.26 110.76 10.58
N GLY A 281 -11.02 111.84 10.79
CA GLY A 281 -12.09 112.22 9.89
C GLY A 281 -11.51 112.91 8.66
N ALA A 282 -11.86 112.42 7.49
CA ALA A 282 -12.03 113.20 6.27
C ALA A 282 -13.24 112.59 5.56
N PRO A 283 -14.22 113.38 5.07
CA PRO A 283 -14.05 114.25 3.88
C PRO A 283 -14.92 115.56 4.00
N PRO A 284 -15.17 116.42 2.98
CA PRO A 284 -14.97 116.27 1.53
C PRO A 284 -14.45 117.49 0.72
N GLY A 285 -14.02 117.20 -0.51
CA GLY A 285 -14.36 117.92 -1.75
C GLY A 285 -13.95 119.39 -1.92
N GLY A 286 -13.01 119.63 -2.85
CA GLY A 286 -12.66 120.93 -3.41
C GLY A 286 -11.44 120.84 -4.31
#